data_AF-X1JHM8-F1
#
_entry.id   AF-X1JHM8-F1
#
_cell.length_a   1.000
_cell.length_b   1.000
_cell.length_c   1.000
_cell.angle_alpha   90.00
_cell.angle_beta   90.00
_cell.angle_gamma   90.00
#
_symmetry.space_group_name_H-M   'P 1'
#
loop_
_entity.id
_entity.type
_entity.pdbx_description
1 polymer ?
#
loop_
_entity_poly.entity_id
_entity_poly.type
_entity_poly.pdbx_seq_one_letter_code
_entity_poly.pdbx_strand_id
1 'polypeptide(L)'
;MYTLSYWDESIPLRLEEKKEEFSRFKTEEEIQNYLNYVRFIIRHFKDKIEYYEILNEPDGDIGQFVELDDYIKLVKQVVPVIREEDPKAKIVIGAVCNLRESCHYEYLLGILKSDVMPLVDAVSFHPMSGASPEYKNLDDYPSIVQDEHYRKYYYNYPSIVQDIKDTASAHRFKGEYIAEEINYRTQAEFIPTEPWTYSEMVVAKYY
;
A
#
# COMPACT_ATOMS: atom_id res chain seq x y z
N MET A 1 10.35 -1.33 9.66
CA MET A 1 9.03 -0.67 9.62
C MET A 1 8.03 -1.61 10.28
N TYR A 2 6.99 -1.08 10.93
CA TYR A 2 5.88 -1.85 11.49
C TYR A 2 4.58 -1.34 10.91
N THR A 3 3.82 -2.23 10.26
CA THR A 3 2.50 -1.88 9.74
C THR A 3 1.45 -2.07 10.84
N LEU A 4 0.63 -1.04 11.06
CA LEU A 4 -0.41 -1.00 12.07
C LEU A 4 -1.65 -1.80 11.61
N SER A 5 -1.45 -3.09 11.39
CA SER A 5 -2.49 -4.04 10.95
C SER A 5 -3.48 -4.30 12.08
N TYR A 6 -4.61 -3.60 12.02
CA TYR A 6 -5.73 -3.78 12.93
C TYR A 6 -6.78 -4.66 12.25
N TRP A 7 -7.19 -5.73 12.94
CA TRP A 7 -8.24 -6.64 12.49
C TRP A 7 -9.29 -6.76 13.59
N ASP A 8 -10.54 -6.79 13.17
CA ASP A 8 -11.71 -7.03 14.02
C ASP A 8 -12.51 -8.20 13.42
N GLU A 9 -13.23 -8.94 14.26
CA GLU A 9 -13.99 -10.13 13.87
C GLU A 9 -15.14 -9.81 12.89
N SER A 10 -15.60 -8.55 12.84
CA SER A 10 -16.63 -8.13 11.87
C SER A 10 -16.10 -7.84 10.47
N ILE A 11 -14.76 -7.80 10.29
CA ILE A 11 -14.15 -7.51 9.00
C ILE A 11 -14.30 -8.73 8.06
N PRO A 12 -14.98 -8.58 6.91
CA PRO A 12 -15.12 -9.65 5.93
C PRO A 12 -13.77 -9.92 5.24
N LEU A 13 -13.51 -11.20 4.97
CA LEU A 13 -12.25 -11.63 4.35
C LEU A 13 -12.15 -11.22 2.87
N ARG A 14 -13.27 -11.08 2.15
CA ARG A 14 -13.29 -10.66 0.73
C ARG A 14 -14.43 -9.67 0.45
N LEU A 15 -14.22 -8.72 -0.49
CA LEU A 15 -15.31 -7.85 -0.94
C LEU A 15 -16.48 -8.64 -1.57
N GLU A 16 -16.20 -9.75 -2.26
CA GLU A 16 -17.21 -10.55 -2.99
C GLU A 16 -18.21 -11.26 -2.07
N GLU A 17 -17.91 -11.41 -0.77
CA GLU A 17 -18.78 -12.04 0.22
C GLU A 17 -19.88 -11.08 0.74
N LYS A 18 -20.02 -9.90 0.12
CA LYS A 18 -20.85 -8.81 0.62
C LYS A 18 -22.24 -8.73 0.01
N LYS A 19 -23.17 -8.24 0.82
CA LYS A 19 -24.52 -7.81 0.44
C LYS A 19 -24.65 -6.29 0.21
N GLU A 20 -23.65 -5.48 0.60
CA GLU A 20 -23.59 -4.00 0.49
C GLU A 20 -22.13 -3.46 0.37
N GLU A 21 -21.97 -2.18 -0.01
CA GLU A 21 -20.69 -1.45 -0.13
C GLU A 21 -19.97 -1.33 1.24
N PHE A 22 -18.89 -2.08 1.43
CA PHE A 22 -18.07 -2.02 2.64
C PHE A 22 -16.87 -1.10 2.45
N SER A 23 -16.58 -0.28 3.44
CA SER A 23 -15.30 0.39 3.67
C SER A 23 -15.13 0.57 5.18
N ARG A 24 -13.90 0.49 5.66
CA ARG A 24 -13.59 0.58 7.11
C ARG A 24 -13.54 2.03 7.58
N PHE A 25 -13.63 2.19 8.90
CA PHE A 25 -13.43 3.49 9.58
C PHE A 25 -14.48 4.55 9.22
N LYS A 26 -15.70 4.13 8.84
CA LYS A 26 -16.83 5.03 8.57
C LYS A 26 -17.42 5.61 9.85
N THR A 27 -17.26 4.91 10.97
CA THR A 27 -17.82 5.31 12.27
C THR A 27 -16.75 5.81 13.23
N GLU A 28 -17.15 6.67 14.15
CA GLU A 28 -16.27 7.17 15.20
C GLU A 28 -15.78 6.05 16.13
N GLU A 29 -16.60 5.02 16.34
CA GLU A 29 -16.25 3.86 17.16
C GLU A 29 -15.11 3.05 16.52
N GLU A 30 -15.19 2.74 15.22
CA GLU A 30 -14.11 2.05 14.50
C GLU A 30 -12.79 2.83 14.56
N ILE A 31 -12.87 4.16 14.35
CA ILE A 31 -11.70 5.03 14.43
C ILE A 31 -11.14 5.00 15.85
N GLN A 32 -11.96 5.17 16.89
CA GLN A 32 -11.48 5.20 18.27
C GLN A 32 -10.85 3.87 18.69
N ASN A 33 -11.40 2.74 18.25
CA ASN A 33 -10.83 1.42 18.50
C ASN A 33 -9.45 1.28 17.85
N TYR A 34 -9.31 1.75 16.61
CA TYR A 34 -8.03 1.79 15.93
C TYR A 34 -7.03 2.72 16.62
N LEU A 35 -7.43 3.93 17.04
CA LEU A 35 -6.56 4.83 17.79
C LEU A 35 -6.07 4.23 19.12
N ASN A 36 -6.94 3.46 19.81
CA ASN A 36 -6.55 2.73 21.02
C ASN A 36 -5.50 1.66 20.72
N TYR A 37 -5.67 0.92 19.63
CA TYR A 37 -4.69 -0.05 19.14
C TYR A 37 -3.36 0.62 18.78
N VAL A 38 -3.39 1.70 17.99
CA VAL A 38 -2.19 2.49 17.63
C VAL A 38 -1.48 2.93 18.90
N ARG A 39 -2.18 3.56 19.84
CA ARG A 39 -1.60 4.01 21.10
C ARG A 39 -0.91 2.88 21.87
N PHE A 40 -1.55 1.71 21.93
CA PHE A 40 -0.98 0.52 22.56
C PHE A 40 0.31 0.06 21.86
N ILE A 41 0.31 -0.05 20.54
CA ILE A 41 1.47 -0.50 19.74
C ILE A 41 2.63 0.49 19.85
N ILE A 42 2.38 1.78 19.60
CA ILE A 42 3.44 2.80 19.66
C ILE A 42 4.07 2.83 21.05
N ARG A 43 3.26 2.79 22.12
CA ARG A 43 3.78 2.76 23.49
C ARG A 43 4.62 1.53 23.78
N HIS A 44 4.22 0.36 23.28
CA HIS A 44 4.95 -0.89 23.48
C HIS A 44 6.32 -0.92 22.78
N PHE A 45 6.38 -0.35 21.58
CA PHE A 45 7.56 -0.34 20.71
C PHE A 45 8.30 1.00 20.68
N LYS A 46 7.94 1.93 21.55
CA LYS A 46 8.60 3.22 21.70
C LYS A 46 10.12 3.06 21.79
N ASP A 47 10.83 3.90 21.03
CA ASP A 47 12.31 3.88 20.89
C ASP A 47 12.90 2.58 20.29
N LYS A 48 12.07 1.61 19.84
CA LYS A 48 12.52 0.36 19.21
C LYS A 48 12.22 0.29 17.71
N ILE A 49 11.14 0.91 17.28
CA ILE A 49 10.70 0.95 15.88
C ILE A 49 10.68 2.39 15.42
N GLU A 50 11.39 2.67 14.33
CA GLU A 50 11.49 4.01 13.76
C GLU A 50 10.31 4.35 12.85
N TYR A 51 9.80 3.41 12.06
CA TYR A 51 8.76 3.66 11.06
C TYR A 51 7.48 2.89 11.38
N TYR A 52 6.35 3.61 11.42
CA TYR A 52 5.02 3.03 11.53
C TYR A 52 4.19 3.38 10.30
N GLU A 53 3.73 2.34 9.62
CA GLU A 53 2.83 2.46 8.49
C GLU A 53 1.39 2.33 8.96
N ILE A 54 0.54 3.25 8.52
CA ILE A 54 -0.85 3.33 9.02
C ILE A 54 -1.66 2.10 8.58
N LEU A 55 -1.68 1.76 7.30
CA LEU A 55 -2.35 0.55 6.83
C LEU A 55 -1.61 -0.02 5.63
N ASN A 56 -1.58 -1.36 5.55
CA ASN A 56 -1.23 -2.08 4.33
C ASN A 56 -2.43 -2.12 3.40
N GLU A 57 -2.22 -1.80 2.13
CA GLU A 57 -3.19 -1.93 1.03
C GLU A 57 -4.59 -1.38 1.38
N PRO A 58 -4.70 -0.10 1.82
CA PRO A 58 -5.99 0.49 2.18
C PRO A 58 -6.97 0.59 1.00
N ASP A 59 -6.48 0.44 -0.23
CA ASP A 59 -7.24 0.42 -1.47
C ASP A 59 -7.52 -0.99 -2.00
N GLY A 60 -7.10 -2.03 -1.25
CA GLY A 60 -7.25 -3.43 -1.62
C GLY A 60 -8.57 -4.07 -1.17
N ASP A 61 -9.01 -5.07 -1.91
CA ASP A 61 -10.31 -5.72 -1.77
C ASP A 61 -10.42 -6.74 -0.61
N ILE A 62 -9.35 -6.92 0.17
CA ILE A 62 -9.24 -7.98 1.18
C ILE A 62 -9.20 -7.37 2.58
N GLY A 63 -10.38 -7.14 3.17
CA GLY A 63 -10.54 -6.78 4.58
C GLY A 63 -9.85 -5.48 5.06
N GLN A 64 -9.10 -4.79 4.21
CA GLN A 64 -8.40 -3.54 4.52
C GLN A 64 -9.00 -2.33 3.79
N PHE A 65 -9.91 -2.53 2.82
CA PHE A 65 -10.49 -1.45 2.03
C PHE A 65 -11.04 -0.29 2.88
N VAL A 66 -10.55 0.91 2.57
CA VAL A 66 -10.96 2.20 3.12
C VAL A 66 -11.18 3.15 1.94
N GLU A 67 -12.34 3.80 1.90
CA GLU A 67 -12.56 4.88 0.94
C GLU A 67 -11.53 6.00 1.15
N LEU A 68 -11.09 6.64 0.07
CA LEU A 68 -9.98 7.60 0.09
C LEU A 68 -10.18 8.72 1.11
N ASP A 69 -11.39 9.30 1.16
CA ASP A 69 -11.70 10.40 2.08
C ASP A 69 -11.68 9.94 3.55
N ASP A 70 -12.17 8.72 3.82
CA ASP A 70 -12.12 8.10 5.15
C ASP A 70 -10.68 7.78 5.56
N TYR A 71 -9.84 7.32 4.63
CA TYR A 71 -8.42 7.10 4.88
C TYR A 71 -7.70 8.40 5.22
N ILE A 72 -7.93 9.48 4.45
CA ILE A 72 -7.37 10.81 4.75
C ILE A 72 -7.82 11.30 6.13
N LYS A 73 -9.10 11.11 6.48
CA LYS A 73 -9.63 11.43 7.82
C LYS A 73 -8.95 10.60 8.90
N LEU A 74 -8.74 9.30 8.67
CA LEU A 74 -8.04 8.41 9.59
C LEU A 74 -6.61 8.88 9.84
N VAL A 75 -5.84 9.17 8.79
CA VAL A 75 -4.46 9.66 8.90
C VAL A 75 -4.39 10.91 9.79
N LYS A 76 -5.30 11.88 9.60
CA LYS A 76 -5.36 13.10 10.43
C LYS A 76 -5.53 12.83 11.92
N GLN A 77 -6.22 11.76 12.28
CA GLN A 77 -6.47 11.39 13.68
C GLN A 77 -5.36 10.51 14.26
N VAL A 78 -4.73 9.68 13.44
CA VAL A 78 -3.64 8.77 13.85
C VAL A 78 -2.36 9.54 14.10
N VAL A 79 -2.01 10.51 13.24
CA VAL A 79 -0.78 11.31 13.37
C VAL A 79 -0.58 11.89 14.78
N PRO A 80 -1.53 12.65 15.37
CA PRO A 80 -1.32 13.22 16.69
C PRO A 80 -1.14 12.15 17.78
N VAL A 81 -1.79 10.98 17.67
CA VAL A 81 -1.62 9.87 18.62
C VAL A 81 -0.20 9.30 18.55
N ILE A 82 0.33 9.07 17.34
CA ILE A 82 1.71 8.58 17.19
C ILE A 82 2.69 9.61 17.75
N ARG A 83 2.54 10.90 17.40
CA ARG A 83 3.44 11.96 17.88
C ARG A 83 3.37 12.17 19.39
N GLU A 84 2.22 11.95 20.01
CA GLU A 84 2.05 12.03 21.47
C GLU A 84 2.82 10.91 22.18
N GLU A 85 2.70 9.68 21.68
CA GLU A 85 3.33 8.51 22.30
C GLU A 85 4.83 8.41 21.99
N ASP A 86 5.23 8.68 20.74
CA ASP A 86 6.61 8.70 20.27
C ASP A 86 6.86 9.84 19.26
N PRO A 87 7.36 11.00 19.71
CA PRO A 87 7.66 12.14 18.82
C PRO A 87 8.75 11.87 17.77
N LYS A 88 9.56 10.81 17.93
CA LYS A 88 10.65 10.47 17.01
C LYS A 88 10.22 9.45 15.95
N ALA A 89 9.11 8.76 16.18
CA ALA A 89 8.57 7.80 15.22
C ALA A 89 8.21 8.49 13.90
N LYS A 90 8.63 7.89 12.79
CA LYS A 90 8.28 8.27 11.43
C LYS A 90 6.96 7.63 11.02
N ILE A 91 6.09 8.43 10.42
CA ILE A 91 4.74 8.04 10.00
C ILE A 91 4.74 7.80 8.50
N VAL A 92 4.34 6.60 8.09
CA VAL A 92 4.32 6.13 6.70
C VAL A 92 2.88 5.93 6.25
N ILE A 93 2.57 6.38 5.03
CA ILE A 93 1.26 6.21 4.38
C ILE A 93 1.44 5.77 2.94
N GLY A 94 0.36 5.31 2.33
CA GLY A 94 0.29 5.14 0.88
C GLY A 94 0.63 3.76 0.35
N ALA A 95 0.91 2.77 1.21
CA ALA A 95 1.12 1.33 0.94
C ALA A 95 0.00 0.67 0.12
N VAL A 96 -0.31 1.22 -1.06
CA VAL A 96 -1.38 0.79 -1.91
C VAL A 96 -1.02 -0.53 -2.57
N CYS A 97 -2.04 -1.25 -3.00
CA CYS A 97 -1.88 -2.40 -3.89
C CYS A 97 -1.06 -2.02 -5.14
N ASN A 98 -0.64 -3.05 -5.88
CA ASN A 98 0.33 -2.92 -6.97
C ASN A 98 0.00 -1.78 -7.97
N LEU A 99 0.90 -0.79 -8.07
CA LEU A 99 0.77 0.41 -8.90
C LEU A 99 0.62 0.16 -10.41
N ARG A 100 0.82 -1.08 -10.87
CA ARG A 100 0.56 -1.48 -12.25
C ARG A 100 -0.91 -1.30 -12.60
N GLU A 101 -1.83 -1.45 -11.65
CA GLU A 101 -3.26 -1.25 -11.87
C GLU A 101 -3.63 0.22 -11.61
N SER A 102 -4.39 0.81 -12.53
CA SER A 102 -4.62 2.26 -12.52
C SER A 102 -5.43 2.74 -11.32
N CYS A 103 -6.34 1.92 -10.78
CA CYS A 103 -7.14 2.26 -9.61
C CYS A 103 -6.27 2.51 -8.37
N HIS A 104 -5.26 1.66 -8.13
CA HIS A 104 -4.33 1.79 -7.01
C HIS A 104 -3.43 3.01 -7.17
N TYR A 105 -2.98 3.28 -8.40
CA TYR A 105 -2.24 4.49 -8.73
C TYR A 105 -3.07 5.76 -8.49
N GLU A 106 -4.34 5.78 -8.91
CA GLU A 106 -5.25 6.90 -8.70
C GLU A 106 -5.55 7.14 -7.22
N TYR A 107 -5.72 6.07 -6.43
CA TYR A 107 -5.89 6.16 -4.97
C TYR A 107 -4.65 6.80 -4.32
N LEU A 108 -3.44 6.33 -4.67
CA LEU A 108 -2.20 6.92 -4.18
C LEU A 108 -2.12 8.41 -4.55
N LEU A 109 -2.35 8.79 -5.81
CA LEU A 109 -2.37 10.19 -6.21
C LEU A 109 -3.40 11.02 -5.41
N GLY A 110 -4.53 10.42 -5.03
CA GLY A 110 -5.51 11.03 -4.13
C GLY A 110 -4.92 11.36 -2.75
N ILE A 111 -4.21 10.41 -2.14
CA ILE A 111 -3.47 10.63 -0.88
C ILE A 111 -2.44 11.75 -1.07
N LEU A 112 -1.63 11.68 -2.12
CA LEU A 112 -0.55 12.64 -2.37
C LEU A 112 -1.05 14.06 -2.63
N LYS A 113 -2.30 14.22 -3.10
CA LYS A 113 -2.93 15.52 -3.33
C LYS A 113 -3.62 16.08 -2.08
N SER A 114 -3.73 15.30 -1.02
CA SER A 114 -4.42 15.70 0.21
C SER A 114 -3.59 16.66 1.08
N ASP A 115 -4.22 17.17 2.12
CA ASP A 115 -3.60 18.04 3.13
C ASP A 115 -2.88 17.27 4.25
N VAL A 116 -2.80 15.93 4.18
CA VAL A 116 -2.02 15.13 5.15
C VAL A 116 -0.53 15.04 4.82
N MET A 117 -0.14 15.36 3.59
CA MET A 117 1.25 15.29 3.13
C MET A 117 2.27 16.06 3.99
N PRO A 118 1.95 17.25 4.55
CA PRO A 118 2.87 17.94 5.46
C PRO A 118 2.99 17.29 6.85
N LEU A 119 2.14 16.32 7.19
CA LEU A 119 2.03 15.74 8.54
C LEU A 119 2.81 14.42 8.69
N VAL A 120 3.16 13.79 7.57
CA VAL A 120 3.75 12.45 7.48
C VAL A 120 5.22 12.51 7.04
N ASP A 121 5.96 11.43 7.31
CA ASP A 121 7.42 11.40 7.12
C ASP A 121 7.86 10.52 5.96
N ALA A 122 7.02 9.58 5.52
CA ALA A 122 7.31 8.76 4.35
C ALA A 122 6.04 8.40 3.57
N VAL A 123 6.22 8.16 2.27
CA VAL A 123 5.24 7.53 1.40
C VAL A 123 5.79 6.17 0.99
N SER A 124 5.07 5.10 1.31
CA SER A 124 5.32 3.76 0.79
C SER A 124 4.36 3.45 -0.37
N PHE A 125 4.70 2.46 -1.19
CA PHE A 125 3.86 1.92 -2.26
C PHE A 125 4.41 0.59 -2.77
N HIS A 126 3.55 -0.27 -3.34
CA HIS A 126 3.92 -1.59 -3.86
C HIS A 126 4.25 -1.47 -5.36
N PRO A 127 5.53 -1.45 -5.75
CA PRO A 127 5.90 -1.05 -7.10
C PRO A 127 5.94 -2.21 -8.07
N MET A 128 6.28 -3.43 -7.65
CA MET A 128 6.57 -4.51 -8.60
C MET A 128 6.23 -5.88 -8.05
N SER A 129 5.06 -6.41 -8.44
CA SER A 129 4.75 -7.84 -8.36
C SER A 129 4.85 -8.45 -9.76
N GLY A 130 5.98 -9.10 -10.03
CA GLY A 130 6.23 -9.81 -11.28
C GLY A 130 6.42 -8.95 -12.53
N ALA A 131 6.60 -7.64 -12.43
CA ALA A 131 6.92 -6.80 -13.59
C ALA A 131 8.37 -6.99 -14.01
N SER A 132 8.63 -7.44 -15.22
CA SER A 132 10.00 -7.56 -15.74
C SER A 132 10.07 -7.40 -17.27
N PRO A 133 11.27 -7.22 -17.83
CA PRO A 133 11.50 -7.31 -19.27
C PRO A 133 11.25 -8.70 -19.86
N GLU A 134 11.39 -9.75 -19.06
CA GLU A 134 11.41 -11.16 -19.50
C GLU A 134 10.01 -11.80 -19.52
N TYR A 135 9.09 -11.31 -18.69
CA TYR A 135 7.73 -11.83 -18.64
C TYR A 135 6.92 -11.37 -19.85
N LYS A 136 6.88 -12.25 -20.84
CA LYS A 136 5.93 -12.27 -21.96
C LYS A 136 4.87 -13.29 -21.56
N ASN A 137 3.60 -12.92 -21.65
CA ASN A 137 2.50 -13.71 -21.08
C ASN A 137 2.60 -15.22 -21.41
N LEU A 138 2.15 -16.05 -20.47
CA LEU A 138 1.73 -17.42 -20.77
C LEU A 138 0.52 -17.34 -21.70
N ASP A 139 0.59 -18.02 -22.85
CA ASP A 139 -0.46 -18.06 -23.88
C ASP A 139 -1.82 -18.63 -23.37
N ASP A 140 -1.87 -19.15 -22.14
CA ASP A 140 -3.00 -19.92 -21.59
C ASP A 140 -3.97 -19.14 -20.69
N TYR A 141 -3.81 -17.81 -20.48
CA TYR A 141 -4.76 -17.02 -19.68
C TYR A 141 -5.70 -16.18 -20.58
N PRO A 142 -7.04 -16.28 -20.42
CA PRO A 142 -7.98 -15.65 -21.35
C PRO A 142 -7.80 -14.13 -21.42
N SER A 143 -7.80 -13.68 -22.67
CA SER A 143 -7.63 -12.33 -23.19
C SER A 143 -8.30 -11.22 -22.37
N ILE A 144 -7.49 -10.30 -21.83
CA ILE A 144 -7.78 -8.84 -21.75
C ILE A 144 -6.48 -8.02 -21.61
N VAL A 145 -5.35 -8.61 -21.20
CA VAL A 145 -4.08 -7.88 -21.02
C VAL A 145 -2.94 -8.53 -21.81
N GLN A 146 -2.97 -8.42 -23.14
CA GLN A 146 -1.95 -9.00 -24.01
C GLN A 146 -0.63 -8.18 -23.96
N ASP A 147 0.41 -8.83 -23.43
CA ASP A 147 1.84 -8.75 -23.79
C ASP A 147 2.63 -7.46 -23.49
N GLU A 148 2.01 -6.30 -23.36
CA GLU A 148 2.76 -5.07 -23.04
C GLU A 148 2.65 -4.61 -21.60
N HIS A 149 1.62 -4.98 -20.85
CA HIS A 149 1.32 -4.29 -19.59
C HIS A 149 2.43 -4.41 -18.53
N TYR A 150 2.94 -5.61 -18.26
CA TYR A 150 4.03 -5.84 -17.29
C TYR A 150 5.36 -5.21 -17.74
N ARG A 151 5.71 -5.44 -19.01
CA ARG A 151 6.97 -4.95 -19.60
C ARG A 151 6.96 -3.42 -19.74
N LYS A 152 5.85 -2.84 -20.21
CA LYS A 152 5.66 -1.39 -20.36
C LYS A 152 5.65 -0.73 -19.00
N TYR A 153 4.98 -1.32 -18.00
CA TYR A 153 5.03 -0.84 -16.63
C TYR A 153 6.48 -0.84 -16.12
N TYR A 154 7.23 -1.93 -16.30
CA TYR A 154 8.64 -2.01 -15.89
C TYR A 154 9.49 -0.87 -16.49
N TYR A 155 9.38 -0.62 -17.81
CA TYR A 155 10.14 0.45 -18.46
C TYR A 155 9.65 1.86 -18.11
N ASN A 156 8.36 2.02 -17.79
CA ASN A 156 7.78 3.30 -17.40
C ASN A 156 7.93 3.61 -15.91
N TYR A 157 8.35 2.64 -15.08
CA TYR A 157 8.46 2.80 -13.64
C TYR A 157 9.26 4.04 -13.20
N PRO A 158 10.39 4.42 -13.83
CA PRO A 158 11.07 5.67 -13.49
C PRO A 158 10.20 6.91 -13.67
N SER A 159 9.35 6.96 -14.70
CA SER A 159 8.41 8.06 -14.93
C SER A 159 7.26 8.06 -13.92
N ILE A 160 6.78 6.88 -13.53
CA ILE A 160 5.75 6.73 -12.48
C ILE A 160 6.29 7.25 -11.14
N VAL A 161 7.51 6.86 -10.78
CA VAL A 161 8.18 7.35 -9.56
C VAL A 161 8.39 8.87 -9.62
N GLN A 162 8.72 9.41 -10.79
CA GLN A 162 8.88 10.85 -10.95
C GLN A 162 7.54 11.58 -10.75
N ASP A 163 6.44 11.07 -11.30
CA ASP A 163 5.10 11.66 -11.13
C ASP A 163 4.63 11.61 -9.66
N ILE A 164 4.89 10.51 -8.96
CA ILE A 164 4.68 10.39 -7.50
C ILE A 164 5.47 11.47 -6.75
N LYS A 165 6.76 11.65 -7.08
CA LYS A 165 7.63 12.64 -6.42
C LYS A 165 7.19 14.08 -6.68
N ASP A 166 6.86 14.39 -7.93
CA ASP A 166 6.41 15.71 -8.36
C ASP A 166 5.08 16.05 -7.68
N THR A 167 4.13 15.11 -7.68
CA THR A 167 2.83 15.27 -7.02
C THR A 167 3.00 15.47 -5.52
N ALA A 168 3.72 14.61 -4.82
CA ALA A 168 3.93 14.76 -3.38
C ALA A 168 4.60 16.10 -3.01
N SER A 169 5.63 16.49 -3.77
CA SER A 169 6.36 17.75 -3.54
C SER A 169 5.49 18.98 -3.77
N ALA A 170 4.62 18.96 -4.80
CA ALA A 170 3.64 20.02 -5.04
C ALA A 170 2.67 20.21 -3.86
N HIS A 171 2.46 19.15 -3.07
CA HIS A 171 1.60 19.13 -1.89
C HIS A 171 2.39 19.23 -0.56
N ARG A 172 3.58 19.85 -0.60
CA ARG A 172 4.42 20.20 0.56
C ARG A 172 4.97 18.99 1.33
N PHE A 173 4.97 17.80 0.74
CA PHE A 173 5.69 16.65 1.29
C PHE A 173 7.20 16.91 1.27
N LYS A 174 7.90 16.45 2.30
CA LYS A 174 9.36 16.58 2.44
C LYS A 174 10.03 15.30 2.95
N GLY A 175 9.26 14.23 2.99
CA GLY A 175 9.67 12.97 3.58
C GLY A 175 10.39 12.05 2.60
N GLU A 176 10.44 10.78 2.98
CA GLU A 176 11.11 9.71 2.25
C GLU A 176 10.13 8.94 1.36
N TYR A 177 10.65 8.22 0.37
CA TYR A 177 9.85 7.33 -0.48
C TYR A 177 10.34 5.90 -0.28
N ILE A 178 9.42 4.98 -0.03
CA ILE A 178 9.70 3.58 0.28
C ILE A 178 9.02 2.71 -0.77
N ALA A 179 9.79 1.80 -1.35
CA ALA A 179 9.29 0.75 -2.24
C ALA A 179 9.22 -0.54 -1.43
N GLU A 180 8.05 -1.16 -1.34
CA GLU A 180 7.83 -2.38 -0.55
C GLU A 180 7.12 -3.47 -1.35
N GLU A 181 6.96 -4.66 -0.77
CA GLU A 181 6.27 -5.82 -1.38
C GLU A 181 6.65 -6.11 -2.84
N ILE A 182 7.96 -6.10 -3.10
CA ILE A 182 8.50 -6.51 -4.39
C ILE A 182 8.61 -8.03 -4.41
N ASN A 183 7.92 -8.69 -5.33
CA ASN A 183 7.93 -10.14 -5.41
C ASN A 183 8.02 -10.70 -6.84
N TYR A 184 8.74 -11.82 -6.93
CA TYR A 184 8.97 -12.65 -8.12
C TYR A 184 8.93 -14.12 -7.66
N ARG A 185 8.36 -15.00 -8.49
CA ARG A 185 7.86 -16.32 -8.06
C ARG A 185 8.47 -17.33 -8.98
N THR A 186 8.86 -18.45 -8.41
CA THR A 186 9.24 -19.61 -9.19
C THR A 186 7.99 -20.41 -9.56
N GLN A 187 8.13 -21.38 -10.47
CA GLN A 187 7.04 -22.31 -10.76
C GLN A 187 6.58 -23.09 -9.52
N ALA A 188 7.46 -23.31 -8.54
CA ALA A 188 7.14 -24.00 -7.30
C ALA A 188 6.23 -23.16 -6.37
N GLU A 189 6.22 -21.84 -6.53
CA GLU A 189 5.49 -20.88 -5.70
C GLU A 189 4.32 -20.24 -6.46
N PHE A 190 3.95 -20.84 -7.60
CA PHE A 190 2.86 -20.36 -8.45
C PHE A 190 1.57 -20.25 -7.65
N ILE A 191 0.90 -19.11 -7.81
CA ILE A 191 -0.46 -18.91 -7.34
C ILE A 191 -1.30 -18.31 -8.47
N PRO A 192 -2.57 -18.71 -8.65
CA PRO A 192 -3.38 -18.27 -9.78
C PRO A 192 -3.57 -16.75 -9.88
N THR A 193 -3.59 -16.04 -8.74
CA THR A 193 -3.76 -14.58 -8.66
C THR A 193 -2.48 -13.80 -8.99
N GLU A 194 -1.32 -14.45 -8.96
CA GLU A 194 -0.02 -13.89 -9.35
C GLU A 194 0.64 -14.85 -10.35
N PRO A 195 0.13 -14.89 -11.60
CA PRO A 195 0.42 -15.99 -12.52
C PRO A 195 1.83 -15.94 -13.13
N TRP A 196 2.59 -14.88 -12.85
CA TRP A 196 3.94 -14.73 -13.36
C TRP A 196 4.89 -15.69 -12.67
N THR A 197 5.69 -16.41 -13.46
CA THR A 197 6.73 -17.30 -12.94
C THR A 197 8.05 -17.08 -13.67
N TYR A 198 9.13 -17.27 -12.94
CA TYR A 198 10.50 -17.02 -13.37
C TYR A 198 11.41 -18.18 -12.97
N SER A 199 12.57 -18.28 -13.62
CA SER A 199 13.62 -19.16 -13.13
C SER A 199 14.13 -18.70 -11.76
N GLU A 200 14.63 -19.61 -10.94
CA GLU A 200 15.24 -19.29 -9.64
C GLU A 200 16.33 -18.21 -9.77
N MET A 201 17.13 -18.27 -10.83
CA MET A 201 18.18 -17.29 -11.12
C MET A 201 17.63 -15.89 -11.37
N VAL A 202 16.43 -15.76 -11.94
CA VAL A 202 15.81 -14.45 -12.20
C VAL A 202 15.18 -13.91 -10.92
N VAL A 203 14.46 -14.74 -10.16
CA VAL A 203 13.91 -14.35 -8.85
C VAL A 203 15.03 -13.85 -7.93
N ALA A 204 16.17 -14.55 -7.89
CA ALA A 204 17.32 -14.19 -7.07
C ALA A 204 18.01 -12.86 -7.47
N LYS A 205 17.73 -12.30 -8.64
CA LYS A 205 18.22 -10.95 -9.02
C LYS A 205 17.44 -9.82 -8.36
N TYR A 206 16.21 -10.11 -7.95
CA TYR A 206 15.27 -9.11 -7.41
C TYR A 206 15.08 -9.23 -5.90
N TYR A 207 15.81 -10.14 -5.26
CA TYR A 207 15.93 -10.30 -3.80
C TYR A 207 17.12 -9.49 -3.28
#